data_AF-A0A453KUK3-F1
#
_entry.id   AF-A0A453KUK3-F1
#
_cell.length_a   1.000
_cell.length_b   1.000
_cell.length_c   1.000
_cell.angle_alpha   90.00
_cell.angle_beta   90.00
_cell.angle_gamma   90.00
#
_symmetry.space_group_name_H-M   'P 1'
#
loop_
_entity.id
_entity.type
_entity.pdbx_description
1 polymer ?
#
loop_
_entity_poly.entity_id
_entity_poly.type
_entity_poly.pdbx_seq_one_letter_code
_entity_poly.pdbx_strand_id
1 'polypeptide(L)'
;KIYCTSITANLVHHKIGVPWDRMHVLPLNKRITVAGINLTCFEANHCPGSIIILFEPPNGKAVLHTGDFRFSSEMANNPVLQSSHIHTLILDTTYCNPRYDFPSQEIVIQFVIEAIQAEAFNPKTLFLIGSYTI
;
A
#
# COMPACT_ATOMS: atom_id res chain seq x y z
N LYS A 1 17.07 -6.09 11.88
CA LYS A 1 16.50 -4.72 11.79
C LYS A 1 15.39 -4.75 10.76
N ILE A 2 14.19 -4.25 11.11
CA ILE A 2 13.01 -4.23 10.25
C ILE A 2 12.80 -2.79 9.80
N TYR A 3 12.65 -2.57 8.50
CA TYR A 3 12.35 -1.26 7.94
C TYR A 3 10.91 -1.27 7.41
N CYS A 4 10.07 -0.37 7.89
CA CYS A 4 8.65 -0.35 7.53
C CYS A 4 8.04 1.03 7.80
N THR A 5 6.77 1.23 7.42
CA THR A 5 6.04 2.46 7.76
C THR A 5 5.74 2.52 9.26
N SER A 6 5.35 3.70 9.74
CA SER A 6 4.92 3.89 11.13
C SER A 6 3.71 3.03 11.48
N ILE A 7 2.75 2.90 10.56
CA ILE A 7 1.56 2.06 10.74
C ILE A 7 1.97 0.60 10.89
N THR A 8 2.80 0.08 9.98
CA THR A 8 3.30 -1.30 10.08
C THR A 8 4.11 -1.52 11.35
N ALA A 9 4.97 -0.58 11.74
CA ALA A 9 5.75 -0.68 12.98
C ALA A 9 4.84 -0.77 14.22
N ASN A 10 3.79 0.04 14.29
CA ASN A 10 2.79 -0.03 15.37
C ASN A 10 2.09 -1.38 15.41
N LEU A 11 1.63 -1.90 14.27
CA LEU A 11 0.96 -3.20 14.19
C LEU A 11 1.90 -4.33 14.61
N VAL A 12 3.12 -4.34 14.09
CA VAL A 12 4.15 -5.34 14.41
C VAL A 12 4.53 -5.27 15.90
N HIS A 13 4.64 -4.08 16.47
CA HIS A 13 4.88 -3.92 17.90
C HIS A 13 3.73 -4.50 18.74
N HIS A 14 2.50 -4.05 18.49
CA HIS A 14 1.36 -4.33 19.36
C HIS A 14 0.75 -5.71 19.15
N LYS A 15 0.83 -6.29 17.94
CA LYS A 15 0.22 -7.59 17.62
C LYS A 15 1.21 -8.74 17.63
N ILE A 16 2.46 -8.49 17.24
CA ILE A 16 3.50 -9.53 17.15
C ILE A 16 4.48 -9.43 18.34
N GLY A 17 4.58 -8.28 19.01
CA GLY A 17 5.43 -8.10 20.18
C GLY A 17 6.88 -7.77 19.84
N VAL A 18 7.18 -7.28 18.63
CA VAL A 18 8.55 -6.92 18.26
C VAL A 18 8.98 -5.63 19.01
N PRO A 19 10.16 -5.63 19.66
CA PRO A 19 10.68 -4.44 20.32
C PRO A 19 11.00 -3.28 19.36
N TRP A 20 10.78 -2.04 19.81
CA TRP A 20 10.99 -0.82 19.02
C TRP A 20 12.43 -0.63 18.53
N ASP A 21 13.42 -1.06 19.31
CA ASP A 21 14.86 -0.97 18.95
C ASP A 21 15.26 -1.87 17.76
N ARG A 22 14.38 -2.82 17.37
CA ARG A 22 14.56 -3.65 16.18
C ARG A 22 13.94 -3.04 14.91
N MET A 23 13.19 -1.95 15.04
CA MET A 23 12.41 -1.35 13.95
C MET A 23 12.96 0.03 13.55
N HIS A 24 12.84 0.33 12.26
CA HIS A 24 13.21 1.61 11.66
C HIS A 24 12.07 2.10 10.78
N VAL A 25 11.50 3.25 11.14
CA VAL A 25 10.40 3.84 10.40
C VAL A 25 10.92 4.53 9.14
N LEU A 26 10.36 4.17 7.99
CA LEU A 26 10.64 4.75 6.69
C LEU A 26 9.68 5.91 6.42
N PRO A 27 10.17 7.11 6.06
CA PRO A 27 9.31 8.19 5.61
C PRO A 27 8.82 7.95 4.18
N LEU A 28 7.58 8.38 3.91
CA LEU A 28 7.03 8.39 2.56
C LEU A 28 7.60 9.56 1.75
N ASN A 29 7.70 9.38 0.43
CA ASN A 29 8.10 10.39 -0.56
C ASN A 29 9.44 11.08 -0.25
N LYS A 30 10.29 10.46 0.57
CA LYS A 30 11.59 10.99 0.95
C LYS A 30 12.67 9.96 0.68
N ARG A 31 13.69 10.39 -0.07
CA ARG A 31 14.88 9.58 -0.30
C ARG A 31 15.66 9.44 1.01
N ILE A 32 15.98 8.20 1.37
CA ILE A 32 16.89 7.87 2.46
C ILE A 32 17.98 6.92 1.95
N THR A 33 19.07 6.76 2.69
CA THR A 33 20.12 5.80 2.36
C THR A 33 20.23 4.75 3.44
N VAL A 34 20.19 3.47 3.06
CA VAL A 34 20.38 2.33 3.96
C VAL A 34 21.44 1.42 3.35
N ALA A 35 22.51 1.15 4.09
CA ALA A 35 23.62 0.29 3.66
C ALA A 35 24.18 0.66 2.26
N GLY A 36 24.24 1.96 1.94
CA GLY A 36 24.75 2.46 0.65
C GLY A 36 23.76 2.40 -0.52
N ILE A 37 22.51 2.01 -0.27
CA ILE A 37 21.43 1.98 -1.27
C ILE A 37 20.44 3.10 -0.97
N ASN A 38 20.10 3.88 -1.98
CA ASN A 38 19.05 4.90 -1.86
C ASN A 38 17.67 4.23 -1.95
N LEU A 39 16.76 4.66 -1.10
CA LEU A 39 15.41 4.12 -0.96
C LEU A 39 14.41 5.28 -0.97
N THR A 40 13.31 5.12 -1.69
CA THR A 40 12.14 6.01 -1.58
C THR A 40 10.87 5.16 -1.47
N CYS A 41 10.04 5.45 -0.48
CA CYS A 41 8.78 4.73 -0.25
C CYS A 41 7.59 5.55 -0.74
N PHE A 42 6.61 4.90 -1.36
CA PHE A 42 5.37 5.51 -1.85
C PHE A 42 4.18 4.74 -1.31
N GLU A 43 3.02 5.39 -1.18
CA GLU A 43 1.77 4.71 -0.85
C GLU A 43 1.44 3.63 -1.88
N ALA A 44 1.07 2.42 -1.42
CA ALA A 44 0.68 1.32 -2.31
C ALA A 44 -0.83 1.26 -2.59
N ASN A 45 -1.63 2.09 -1.93
CA ASN A 45 -3.10 2.10 -2.06
C ASN A 45 -3.73 0.70 -1.85
N HIS A 46 -3.17 -0.09 -0.93
CA HIS A 46 -3.66 -1.45 -0.65
C HIS A 46 -4.32 -1.53 0.73
N CYS A 47 -3.53 -1.37 1.79
CA CYS A 47 -4.02 -1.34 3.17
C CYS A 47 -3.21 -0.31 4.00
N PRO A 48 -3.68 0.06 5.21
CA PRO A 48 -2.95 1.02 6.05
C PRO A 48 -1.50 0.60 6.29
N GLY A 49 -0.55 1.45 5.88
CA GLY A 49 0.89 1.19 6.04
C GLY A 49 1.55 0.44 4.89
N SER A 50 0.79 -0.01 3.88
CA SER A 50 1.32 -0.63 2.66
C SER A 50 2.10 0.38 1.81
N ILE A 51 3.25 -0.05 1.27
CA ILE A 51 4.14 0.81 0.49
C ILE A 51 4.75 0.11 -0.71
N ILE A 52 4.96 0.88 -1.77
CA ILE A 52 5.87 0.59 -2.87
C ILE A 52 7.25 1.10 -2.46
N ILE A 53 8.31 0.37 -2.80
CA ILE A 53 9.70 0.78 -2.51
C ILE A 53 10.51 0.86 -3.81
N LEU A 54 11.08 2.04 -4.06
CA LEU A 54 12.10 2.25 -5.08
C LEU A 54 13.49 2.11 -4.45
N PHE A 55 14.27 1.16 -4.94
CA PHE A 55 15.67 0.93 -4.61
C PHE A 55 16.54 1.48 -5.72
N GLU A 56 17.51 2.33 -5.37
CA GLU A 56 18.45 2.96 -6.29
C GLU A 56 19.89 2.59 -5.85
N PRO A 57 20.39 1.40 -6.24
CA PRO A 57 21.75 0.98 -5.95
C PRO A 57 22.79 1.79 -6.76
N PRO A 58 24.05 1.87 -6.28
CA PRO A 58 25.11 2.64 -6.96
C PRO A 58 25.44 2.20 -8.38
N ASN A 59 25.09 0.98 -8.77
CA ASN A 59 25.29 0.46 -10.13
C ASN A 59 24.26 0.99 -11.15
N GLY A 60 23.36 1.87 -10.73
CA GLY A 60 22.34 2.50 -11.59
C GLY A 60 21.17 1.58 -11.96
N LYS A 61 21.13 0.34 -11.48
CA LYS A 61 20.05 -0.62 -11.78
C LYS A 61 18.92 -0.48 -10.76
N ALA A 62 18.10 0.55 -10.91
CA ALA A 62 16.99 0.81 -10.01
C ALA A 62 15.95 -0.33 -10.03
N VAL A 63 15.46 -0.71 -8.85
CA VAL A 63 14.43 -1.75 -8.67
C VAL A 63 13.21 -1.12 -8.02
N LEU A 64 12.04 -1.32 -8.61
CA LEU A 64 10.76 -0.94 -8.01
C LEU A 64 10.06 -2.20 -7.51
N HIS A 65 9.76 -2.28 -6.22
CA HIS A 65 9.00 -3.38 -5.63
C HIS A 65 7.65 -2.85 -5.20
N THR A 66 6.56 -3.36 -5.78
CA THR A 66 5.22 -2.83 -5.50
C THR A 66 4.70 -3.23 -4.13
N GLY A 67 5.14 -4.40 -3.63
CA GLY A 67 4.38 -5.10 -2.59
C GLY A 67 3.02 -5.48 -3.19
N ASP A 68 2.03 -5.72 -2.34
CA ASP A 68 0.64 -5.75 -2.80
C ASP A 68 0.17 -4.30 -2.96
N PHE A 69 -0.41 -3.99 -4.11
CA PHE A 69 -0.78 -2.61 -4.45
C PHE A 69 -2.07 -2.57 -5.27
N ARG A 70 -2.74 -1.41 -5.24
CA ARG A 70 -3.79 -1.09 -6.20
C ARG A 70 -3.39 0.15 -6.96
N PHE A 71 -3.02 -0.02 -8.23
CA PHE A 71 -2.60 1.08 -9.08
C PHE A 71 -3.61 2.25 -9.07
N SER A 72 -3.09 3.47 -9.00
CA SER A 72 -3.85 4.71 -9.18
C SER A 72 -3.11 5.66 -10.13
N SER A 73 -3.85 6.55 -10.77
CA SER A 73 -3.26 7.56 -11.67
C SER A 73 -2.27 8.49 -10.95
N GLU A 74 -2.43 8.69 -9.64
CA GLU A 74 -1.49 9.47 -8.82
C GLU A 74 -0.10 8.84 -8.80
N MET A 75 0.00 7.50 -8.78
CA MET A 75 1.27 6.78 -8.86
C MET A 75 1.94 7.01 -10.22
N ALA A 76 1.18 6.92 -11.31
CA ALA A 76 1.71 7.18 -12.66
C ALA A 76 2.15 8.64 -12.86
N ASN A 77 1.53 9.57 -12.13
CA ASN A 77 1.87 10.98 -12.15
C ASN A 77 2.92 11.37 -11.11
N ASN A 78 3.46 10.41 -10.35
CA ASN A 78 4.48 10.69 -9.34
C ASN A 78 5.78 11.14 -10.03
N PRO A 79 6.30 12.36 -9.74
CA PRO A 79 7.47 12.90 -10.44
C PRO A 79 8.73 12.06 -10.26
N VAL A 80 8.90 11.40 -9.11
CA VAL A 80 10.06 10.53 -8.84
C VAL A 80 9.97 9.29 -9.70
N LEU A 81 8.79 8.66 -9.78
CA LEU A 81 8.61 7.46 -10.61
C LEU A 81 8.73 7.79 -12.11
N GLN A 82 8.18 8.91 -12.57
CA GLN A 82 8.30 9.34 -13.97
C GLN A 82 9.73 9.65 -14.40
N SER A 83 10.54 10.20 -13.50
CA SER A 83 11.94 10.54 -13.78
C SER A 83 12.92 9.39 -13.54
N SER A 84 12.46 8.28 -12.96
CA SER A 84 13.30 7.13 -12.65
C SER A 84 13.37 6.14 -13.81
N HIS A 85 14.58 5.74 -14.20
CA HIS A 85 14.77 4.61 -15.11
C HIS A 85 14.74 3.30 -14.33
N ILE A 86 13.58 2.65 -14.28
CA ILE A 86 13.39 1.38 -13.57
C ILE A 86 13.97 0.23 -14.40
N HIS A 87 15.04 -0.38 -13.90
CA HIS A 87 15.67 -1.55 -14.53
C HIS A 87 14.88 -2.84 -14.23
N THR A 88 14.38 -2.98 -13.00
CA THR A 88 13.62 -4.18 -12.58
C THR A 88 12.36 -3.78 -11.84
N LEU A 89 11.24 -4.37 -12.25
CA LEU A 89 9.96 -4.25 -11.57
C LEU A 89 9.60 -5.59 -10.92
N ILE A 90 9.42 -5.59 -9.61
CA ILE A 90 8.83 -6.70 -8.86
C ILE A 90 7.38 -6.33 -8.63
N LEU A 91 6.49 -6.97 -9.40
CA LEU A 91 5.09 -6.60 -9.58
C LEU A 91 4.15 -7.57 -8.87
N ASP A 92 3.21 -7.03 -8.12
CA ASP A 92 2.00 -7.76 -7.72
C ASP A 92 1.14 -8.07 -8.95
N THR A 93 0.94 -9.36 -9.16
CA THR A 93 0.27 -9.92 -10.33
C THR A 93 -1.03 -10.66 -9.97
N THR A 94 -1.57 -10.42 -8.76
CA THR A 94 -2.75 -11.08 -8.21
C THR A 94 -3.91 -11.15 -9.23
N TYR A 95 -4.16 -10.06 -9.94
CA TYR A 95 -5.21 -9.96 -10.96
C TYR A 95 -4.68 -9.72 -12.38
N CYS A 96 -3.50 -10.23 -12.73
CA CYS A 96 -2.89 -10.07 -14.06
C CYS A 96 -3.56 -10.96 -15.15
N ASN A 97 -4.87 -10.85 -15.29
CA ASN A 97 -5.67 -11.51 -16.32
C ASN A 97 -6.84 -10.59 -16.73
N PRO A 98 -7.10 -10.35 -18.04
CA PRO A 98 -8.16 -9.46 -18.51
C PRO A 98 -9.58 -9.82 -18.05
N ARG A 99 -9.80 -11.05 -17.56
CA ARG A 99 -11.10 -11.46 -16.99
C ARG A 99 -11.48 -10.70 -15.72
N TYR A 100 -10.49 -10.09 -15.05
CA TYR A 100 -10.69 -9.36 -13.82
C TYR A 100 -10.95 -7.89 -14.15
N ASP A 101 -12.22 -7.49 -14.04
CA ASP A 101 -12.67 -6.11 -14.19
C ASP A 101 -13.62 -5.79 -13.03
N PHE A 102 -13.19 -4.89 -12.15
CA PHE A 102 -13.89 -4.56 -10.91
C PHE A 102 -14.17 -3.06 -10.84
N PRO A 103 -15.29 -2.64 -10.22
CA PRO A 103 -15.57 -1.23 -10.00
C PRO A 103 -14.49 -0.54 -9.15
N SER A 104 -14.45 0.78 -9.25
CA SER A 104 -13.58 1.61 -8.41
C SER A 104 -14.01 1.53 -6.94
N GLN A 105 -13.11 1.92 -6.02
CA GLN A 105 -13.42 1.92 -4.58
C GLN A 105 -14.60 2.83 -4.28
N GLU A 106 -14.67 3.98 -4.95
CA GLU A 106 -15.71 4.99 -4.79
C GLU A 106 -17.09 4.44 -5.16
N ILE A 107 -17.19 3.73 -6.29
CA ILE A 107 -18.45 3.12 -6.73
C ILE A 107 -18.95 2.08 -5.72
N VAL A 108 -18.05 1.22 -5.22
CA VAL A 108 -18.43 0.18 -4.25
C VAL A 108 -18.82 0.79 -2.91
N ILE A 109 -18.09 1.79 -2.41
CA ILE A 109 -18.40 2.48 -1.16
C ILE A 109 -19.77 3.18 -1.29
N GLN A 110 -20.02 3.87 -2.41
CA GLN A 110 -21.28 4.56 -2.64
C GLN A 110 -22.46 3.57 -2.69
N PHE A 111 -22.29 2.43 -3.36
CA PHE A 111 -23.30 1.37 -3.38
C PHE A 111 -23.62 0.85 -1.96
N VAL A 112 -22.60 0.63 -1.11
CA VAL A 112 -22.81 0.19 0.27
C VAL A 112 -23.53 1.25 1.10
N ILE A 113 -23.19 2.54 0.92
CA ILE A 113 -23.87 3.65 1.59
C ILE A 113 -25.36 3.67 1.22
N GLU A 114 -25.68 3.57 -0.06
CA GLU A 114 -27.06 3.55 -0.56
C GLU A 114 -27.84 2.36 -0.01
N ALA A 115 -27.23 1.16 0.01
CA ALA A 115 -27.85 -0.04 0.57
C ALA A 115 -28.14 0.11 2.07
N ILE A 116 -27.23 0.70 2.85
CA ILE A 116 -27.45 0.97 4.28
C ILE A 116 -28.58 1.98 4.47
N GLN A 117 -28.58 3.06 3.69
CA GLN A 117 -29.61 4.11 3.77
C GLN A 117 -31.00 3.58 3.42
N ALA A 118 -31.10 2.68 2.43
CA ALA A 118 -32.37 2.07 2.03
C ALA A 118 -33.02 1.24 3.15
N GLU A 119 -32.22 0.67 4.05
CA GLU A 119 -32.70 -0.16 5.18
C GLU A 119 -32.77 0.60 6.52
N ALA A 120 -32.28 1.86 6.54
CA ALA A 120 -32.20 2.68 7.75
C ALA A 120 -33.57 3.17 8.26
N PHE A 121 -34.65 3.01 7.49
CA PHE A 121 -36.01 3.36 7.93
C PHE A 121 -36.48 2.51 9.13
N ASN A 122 -35.94 1.30 9.28
CA ASN A 122 -36.26 0.42 10.39
C ASN A 122 -35.23 0.59 11.52
N PRO A 123 -35.59 1.20 12.66
CA PRO A 123 -34.65 1.45 13.76
C PRO A 123 -34.18 0.16 14.48
N LYS A 124 -34.73 -1.00 14.13
CA LYS A 124 -34.31 -2.32 14.66
C LYS A 124 -33.32 -3.04 13.75
N THR A 125 -32.98 -2.49 12.58
CA THR A 125 -32.02 -3.10 11.66
C THR A 125 -30.60 -3.07 12.25
N LEU A 126 -29.90 -4.20 12.17
CA LEU A 126 -28.49 -4.34 12.51
C LEU A 126 -27.68 -4.57 11.23
N PHE A 127 -26.68 -3.74 10.98
CA PHE A 127 -25.74 -3.92 9.87
C PHE A 127 -24.48 -4.64 10.36
N LEU A 128 -24.10 -5.73 9.68
CA LEU A 128 -22.90 -6.50 9.99
C LEU A 128 -21.91 -6.41 8.82
N ILE A 129 -20.69 -5.98 9.11
CA ILE A 129 -19.58 -5.92 8.14
C ILE A 129 -18.49 -6.87 8.60
N GLY A 130 -18.30 -7.96 7.85
CA GLY A 130 -17.23 -8.93 8.13
C GLY A 130 -15.86 -8.36 7.77
N SER A 131 -14.85 -8.65 8.59
CA SER A 131 -13.46 -8.27 8.32
C SER A 131 -12.53 -9.41 8.71
N TYR A 132 -11.57 -9.70 7.83
CA TYR A 132 -10.45 -10.59 8.06
C TYR A 132 -9.26 -10.09 7.23
N THR A 133 -8.07 -10.59 7.54
CA THR A 133 -6.85 -10.34 6.77
C THR A 133 -6.32 -11.68 6.28
N ILE A 134 -5.85 -11.73 5.03
CA ILE A 134 -5.18 -12.90 4.43
C ILE A 134 -3.68 -12.75 4.61
#